data_AF-K1XKU7-F1
#
_entry.id   AF-K1XKU7-F1
#
_cell.length_a   1.000
_cell.length_b   1.000
_cell.length_c   1.000
_cell.angle_alpha   90.00
_cell.angle_beta   90.00
_cell.angle_gamma   90.00
#
_symmetry.space_group_name_H-M   'P 1'
#
loop_
_entity.id
_entity.type
_entity.pdbx_description
1 polymer ?
#
loop_
_entity_poly.entity_id
_entity_poly.type
_entity_poly.pdbx_seq_one_letter_code
_entity_poly.pdbx_strand_id
1 'polypeptide(L)'
;MAPVTQGDHDAVEKQLKLAIQDLYQTMVQINAYDIAGRATKEVLEMQLQGFASSLRKIHATATRSTTLPSIPPELIQYVDNGRNPDIYTREFVELARKGNQLMKGKMEAFAGFRDVLAGEMGRAMPEVRGDVVRAVVATGGDASVVGEEG
;
A
#
# COMPACT_ATOMS: atom_id res chain seq x y z
N MET A 1 -7.88 -6.79 -3.06
CA MET A 1 -6.72 -7.48 -3.64
C MET A 1 -7.20 -8.83 -4.12
N ALA A 2 -6.91 -9.20 -5.37
CA ALA A 2 -7.25 -10.54 -5.86
C ALA A 2 -6.42 -11.58 -5.10
N PRO A 3 -6.99 -12.76 -4.76
CA PRO A 3 -6.24 -13.80 -4.08
C PRO A 3 -5.17 -14.34 -5.03
N VAL A 4 -3.90 -14.15 -4.66
CA VAL A 4 -2.77 -14.86 -5.26
C VAL A 4 -2.93 -16.35 -4.94
N THR A 5 -2.58 -17.23 -5.90
CA THR A 5 -2.62 -18.69 -5.73
C THR A 5 -1.73 -19.08 -4.54
N GLN A 6 -2.34 -19.40 -3.40
CA GLN A 6 -1.64 -19.69 -2.12
C GLN A 6 -0.51 -20.72 -2.27
N GLY A 7 -0.67 -21.70 -3.17
CA GLY A 7 0.32 -22.77 -3.37
C GLY A 7 1.69 -22.31 -3.86
N ASP A 8 1.79 -21.23 -4.65
CA ASP A 8 3.08 -20.76 -5.18
C ASP A 8 3.84 -19.92 -4.14
N HIS A 9 3.12 -19.15 -3.33
CA HIS A 9 3.72 -18.35 -2.26
C HIS A 9 4.31 -19.23 -1.15
N ASP A 10 3.58 -20.27 -0.72
CA ASP A 10 4.05 -21.20 0.31
C ASP A 10 5.34 -21.94 -0.15
N ALA A 11 5.40 -22.29 -1.43
CA ALA A 11 6.56 -22.92 -2.03
C ALA A 11 7.78 -21.98 -2.04
N VAL A 12 7.60 -20.73 -2.45
CA VAL A 12 8.67 -19.71 -2.44
C VAL A 12 9.12 -19.42 -1.01
N GLU A 13 8.21 -19.30 -0.05
CA GLU A 13 8.54 -19.07 1.36
C GLU A 13 9.39 -20.21 1.92
N LYS A 14 9.00 -21.47 1.67
CA LYS A 14 9.77 -22.64 2.10
C LYS A 14 11.17 -22.66 1.48
N GLN A 15 11.28 -22.34 0.18
CA GLN A 15 12.57 -22.27 -0.49
C GLN A 15 13.45 -21.14 0.08
N LEU A 16 12.87 -19.99 0.42
CA LEU A 16 13.59 -18.88 1.03
C LEU A 16 14.15 -19.25 2.41
N LYS A 17 13.35 -19.94 3.25
CA LYS A 17 13.82 -20.48 4.55
C LYS A 17 15.01 -21.43 4.39
N LEU A 18 14.95 -22.32 3.38
CA LEU A 18 16.06 -23.22 3.06
C LEU A 18 17.31 -22.46 2.62
N ALA A 19 17.18 -21.43 1.78
CA ALA A 19 18.33 -20.63 1.36
C ALA A 19 18.98 -19.86 2.52
N ILE A 20 18.20 -19.35 3.48
CA ILE A 20 18.72 -18.72 4.70
C ILE A 20 19.48 -19.77 5.54
N GLN A 21 18.94 -20.99 5.66
CA GLN A 21 19.61 -22.08 6.35
C GLN A 21 20.93 -22.49 5.66
N ASP A 22 20.94 -22.59 4.33
CA ASP A 22 22.12 -22.87 3.52
C ASP A 22 23.20 -21.80 3.73
N LEU A 23 22.81 -20.52 3.78
CA LEU A 23 23.71 -19.40 4.05
C LEU A 23 24.32 -19.46 5.45
N TYR A 24 23.50 -19.77 6.46
CA TYR A 24 23.98 -19.94 7.84
C TYR A 24 24.96 -21.10 7.95
N GLN A 25 24.65 -22.25 7.34
CA GLN A 25 25.53 -23.41 7.34
C GLN A 25 26.87 -23.10 6.64
N THR A 26 26.83 -22.38 5.53
CA THR A 26 28.02 -21.93 4.81
C THR A 26 28.88 -21.01 5.67
N MET A 27 28.26 -20.06 6.40
CA MET A 27 28.95 -19.19 7.35
C MET A 27 29.67 -19.99 8.44
N VAL A 28 29.02 -21.00 9.01
CA VAL A 28 29.62 -21.87 10.04
C VAL A 28 30.81 -22.64 9.48
N GLN A 29 30.72 -23.20 8.27
CA GLN A 29 31.83 -23.92 7.64
C GLN A 29 33.02 -23.01 7.30
N ILE A 30 32.76 -21.78 6.86
CA ILE A 30 33.81 -20.78 6.63
C ILE A 30 34.49 -20.40 7.94
N ASN A 31 33.73 -20.22 9.02
CA ASN A 31 34.31 -19.91 10.33
C ASN A 31 35.17 -21.07 10.87
N ALA A 32 34.77 -22.31 10.61
CA ALA A 32 35.51 -23.52 10.99
C ALA A 32 36.60 -23.92 9.98
N TYR A 33 36.80 -23.13 8.92
CA TYR A 33 37.71 -23.46 7.83
C TYR A 33 39.14 -23.60 8.35
N ASP A 34 39.75 -24.75 8.07
CA ASP A 34 41.15 -25.09 8.43
C ASP A 34 41.46 -25.22 9.94
N ILE A 35 40.47 -25.07 10.83
CA ILE A 35 40.69 -25.18 12.30
C ILE A 35 41.06 -26.63 12.73
N ALA A 36 40.65 -27.64 11.95
CA ALA A 36 40.81 -29.06 12.30
C ALA A 36 41.77 -29.84 11.37
N GLY A 37 42.49 -29.18 10.45
CA GLY A 37 43.42 -29.83 9.52
C GLY A 37 42.79 -30.85 8.55
N ARG A 38 41.45 -30.85 8.41
CA ARG A 38 40.70 -31.66 7.44
C ARG A 38 40.44 -30.87 6.16
N ALA A 39 40.48 -31.54 5.02
CA ALA A 39 40.12 -31.00 3.72
C ALA A 39 38.64 -30.54 3.71
N THR A 40 38.42 -29.28 4.08
CA THR A 40 37.11 -28.61 4.16
C THR A 40 36.73 -27.93 2.85
N LYS A 41 37.68 -27.83 1.90
CA LYS A 41 37.49 -27.23 0.58
C LYS A 41 36.38 -27.88 -0.23
N GLU A 42 36.38 -29.21 -0.36
CA GLU A 42 35.38 -29.94 -1.16
C GLU A 42 33.97 -29.78 -0.59
N VAL A 43 33.85 -29.80 0.75
CA VAL A 43 32.58 -29.58 1.44
C VAL A 43 32.06 -28.16 1.21
N LEU A 44 32.95 -27.16 1.29
CA LEU A 44 32.59 -25.77 1.04
C LEU A 44 32.17 -25.54 -0.43
N GLU A 45 32.88 -26.12 -1.39
CA GLU A 45 32.53 -26.06 -2.81
C GLU A 45 31.13 -26.66 -3.06
N MET A 46 30.84 -27.82 -2.47
CA MET A 46 29.53 -28.46 -2.56
C MET A 46 28.42 -27.58 -1.96
N GLN A 47 28.66 -26.96 -0.80
CA GLN A 47 27.67 -26.07 -0.17
C GLN A 47 27.41 -24.81 -0.98
N LEU A 48 28.46 -24.20 -1.54
CA LEU A 48 28.33 -23.00 -2.36
C LEU A 48 27.55 -23.31 -3.67
N GLN A 49 27.81 -24.47 -4.27
CA GLN A 49 27.04 -24.96 -5.42
C GLN A 49 25.57 -25.26 -5.04
N GLY A 50 25.35 -25.85 -3.86
CA GLY A 50 24.02 -26.09 -3.29
C GLY A 50 23.23 -24.79 -3.12
N PHE A 51 23.83 -23.78 -2.47
CA PHE A 51 23.24 -22.46 -2.28
C PHE A 51 22.92 -21.76 -3.61
N ALA A 52 23.84 -21.79 -4.58
CA ALA A 52 23.59 -21.25 -5.91
C ALA A 52 22.42 -21.95 -6.62
N SER A 53 22.27 -23.27 -6.44
CA SER A 53 21.13 -24.03 -6.95
C SER A 53 19.82 -23.63 -6.25
N SER A 54 19.83 -23.43 -4.93
CA SER A 54 18.70 -22.93 -4.14
C SER A 54 18.23 -21.56 -4.66
N LEU A 55 19.14 -20.60 -4.89
CA LEU A 55 18.78 -19.27 -5.43
C LEU A 55 18.16 -19.35 -6.83
N ARG A 56 18.69 -20.20 -7.72
CA ARG A 56 18.11 -20.41 -9.06
C ARG A 56 16.71 -21.02 -8.99
N LYS A 57 16.48 -21.96 -8.06
CA LYS A 57 15.16 -22.56 -7.84
C LYS A 57 14.15 -21.53 -7.34
N ILE A 58 14.55 -20.66 -6.41
CA ILE A 58 13.72 -19.54 -5.94
C ILE A 58 13.33 -18.63 -7.10
N HIS A 59 14.30 -18.18 -7.89
CA HIS A 59 14.04 -17.33 -9.05
C HIS A 59 13.06 -17.98 -10.03
N ALA A 60 13.29 -19.25 -10.39
CA ALA A 60 12.42 -19.99 -11.31
C ALA A 60 11.01 -20.20 -10.75
N THR A 61 10.86 -20.41 -9.45
CA THR A 61 9.55 -20.58 -8.80
C THR A 61 8.81 -19.25 -8.72
N ALA A 62 9.50 -18.17 -8.34
CA ALA A 62 8.93 -16.83 -8.25
C ALA A 62 8.48 -16.27 -9.61
N THR A 63 9.25 -16.53 -10.67
CA THR A 63 8.93 -16.07 -12.04
C THR A 63 7.93 -16.94 -12.78
N ARG A 64 7.60 -18.14 -12.29
CA ARG A 64 6.49 -18.96 -12.80
C ARG A 64 5.13 -18.37 -12.45
N SER A 65 5.04 -17.60 -11.36
CA SER A 65 3.84 -16.84 -11.05
C SER A 65 3.71 -15.70 -12.05
N THR A 66 2.76 -15.83 -12.98
CA THR A 66 2.54 -14.87 -14.07
C THR A 66 1.96 -13.54 -13.60
N THR A 67 1.59 -13.43 -12.31
CA THR A 67 1.00 -12.22 -11.72
C THR A 67 1.62 -11.97 -10.35
N LEU A 68 2.81 -11.35 -10.34
CA LEU A 68 3.33 -10.77 -9.11
C LEU A 68 2.41 -9.60 -8.71
N PRO A 69 2.02 -9.49 -7.42
CA PRO A 69 1.29 -8.32 -6.96
C PRO A 69 2.14 -7.07 -7.15
N SER A 70 1.53 -5.97 -7.58
CA SER A 70 2.20 -4.67 -7.65
C SER A 70 2.52 -4.22 -6.23
N ILE A 71 3.81 -4.09 -5.91
CA ILE A 71 4.29 -3.64 -4.60
C ILE A 71 4.67 -2.15 -4.73
N PRO A 72 4.11 -1.26 -3.88
CA PRO A 72 4.52 0.14 -3.84
C PRO A 72 6.02 0.29 -3.56
N PRO A 73 6.76 1.15 -4.29
CA PRO A 73 8.20 1.37 -4.05
C PRO A 73 8.52 1.79 -2.61
N GLU A 74 7.62 2.53 -1.97
CA GLU A 74 7.76 2.97 -0.58
C GLU A 74 7.77 1.77 0.38
N LEU A 75 7.01 0.71 0.08
CA LEU A 75 6.99 -0.50 0.91
C LEU A 75 8.34 -1.24 0.81
N ILE A 76 8.97 -1.24 -0.37
CA ILE A 76 10.33 -1.80 -0.55
C ILE A 76 11.31 -1.03 0.34
N GLN A 77 11.24 0.31 0.34
CA GLN A 77 12.09 1.14 1.18
C GLN A 77 11.86 0.91 2.68
N TYR A 78 10.64 0.57 3.11
CA TYR A 78 10.38 0.20 4.51
C TYR A 78 11.16 -1.06 4.90
N VAL A 79 11.10 -2.09 4.06
CA VAL A 79 11.79 -3.37 4.30
C VAL A 79 13.31 -3.19 4.25
N ASP A 80 13.83 -2.44 3.28
CA ASP A 80 15.27 -2.16 3.15
C ASP A 80 15.84 -1.44 4.38
N ASN A 81 15.04 -0.58 5.01
CA ASN A 81 15.42 0.11 6.26
C ASN A 81 15.18 -0.74 7.53
N GLY A 82 14.75 -2.00 7.38
CA GLY A 82 14.45 -2.91 8.50
C GLY A 82 13.18 -2.54 9.28
N ARG A 83 12.28 -1.74 8.70
CA ARG A 83 11.00 -1.36 9.32
C ARG A 83 9.93 -2.40 8.98
N ASN A 84 8.99 -2.63 9.91
CA ASN A 84 7.87 -3.53 9.67
C ASN A 84 6.98 -3.00 8.52
N PRO A 85 6.80 -3.74 7.40
CA PRO A 85 5.95 -3.33 6.28
C PRO A 85 4.47 -3.14 6.64
N ASP A 86 3.98 -3.77 7.72
CA ASP A 86 2.59 -3.59 8.19
C ASP A 86 2.31 -2.14 8.61
N ILE A 87 3.35 -1.41 9.03
CA ILE A 87 3.22 -0.01 9.41
C ILE A 87 2.85 0.85 8.19
N TYR A 88 3.43 0.59 7.01
CA TYR A 88 3.06 1.29 5.79
C TYR A 88 1.57 1.08 5.46
N THR A 89 1.11 -0.17 5.53
CA THR A 89 -0.30 -0.50 5.27
C THR A 89 -1.22 0.21 6.25
N ARG A 90 -0.85 0.23 7.54
CA ARG A 90 -1.60 0.96 8.56
C ARG A 90 -1.65 2.46 8.28
N GLU A 91 -0.51 3.09 8.03
CA GLU A 91 -0.39 4.52 7.73
C GLU A 91 -1.20 4.88 6.48
N PHE A 92 -1.22 4.02 5.46
CA PHE A 92 -2.03 4.20 4.26
C PHE A 92 -3.53 4.23 4.57
N VAL A 93 -4.03 3.28 5.38
CA VAL A 93 -5.44 3.28 5.78
C VAL A 93 -5.78 4.50 6.64
N GLU A 94 -4.89 4.88 7.57
CA GLU A 94 -5.08 6.08 8.39
C GLU A 94 -5.12 7.36 7.54
N LEU A 95 -4.24 7.47 6.54
CA LEU A 95 -4.21 8.59 5.60
C LEU A 95 -5.47 8.65 4.75
N ALA A 96 -5.92 7.51 4.20
CA ALA A 96 -7.15 7.42 3.41
C ALA A 96 -8.37 7.84 4.24
N ARG A 97 -8.46 7.37 5.49
CA ARG A 97 -9.53 7.76 6.42
C ARG A 97 -9.50 9.26 6.69
N LYS A 98 -8.33 9.81 7.01
CA LYS A 98 -8.14 11.25 7.28
C LYS A 98 -8.51 12.10 6.05
N GLY A 99 -8.10 11.66 4.86
CA GLY A 99 -8.44 12.28 3.59
C GLY A 99 -9.95 12.31 3.34
N ASN A 100 -10.62 11.18 3.51
CA ASN A 100 -12.08 11.08 3.35
C ASN A 100 -12.84 11.98 4.33
N GLN A 101 -12.43 12.00 5.60
CA GLN A 101 -13.05 12.87 6.61
C GLN A 101 -12.83 14.35 6.28
N LEU A 102 -11.62 14.73 5.86
CA LEU A 102 -11.30 16.10 5.46
C LEU A 102 -12.12 16.53 4.24
N MET A 103 -12.24 15.67 3.22
CA MET A 103 -13.05 15.97 2.04
C MET A 103 -14.53 16.11 2.38
N LYS A 104 -15.06 15.21 3.22
CA LYS A 104 -16.44 15.30 3.72
C LYS A 104 -16.68 16.63 4.45
N GLY A 105 -15.81 17.00 5.39
CA GLY A 105 -15.95 18.26 6.12
C GLY A 105 -15.85 19.49 5.21
N LYS A 106 -15.00 19.46 4.17
CA LYS A 106 -14.95 20.53 3.17
C LYS A 106 -16.25 20.63 2.38
N MET A 107 -16.80 19.50 1.92
CA MET A 107 -18.07 19.49 1.20
C MET A 107 -19.22 20.05 2.06
N GLU A 108 -19.29 19.65 3.33
CA GLU A 108 -20.28 20.17 4.29
C GLU A 108 -20.11 21.67 4.54
N ALA A 109 -18.88 22.16 4.71
CA ALA A 109 -18.60 23.57 4.90
C ALA A 109 -18.96 24.41 3.67
N PHE A 110 -18.63 23.94 2.46
CA PHE A 110 -19.01 24.62 1.22
C PHE A 110 -20.51 24.59 0.97
N ALA A 111 -21.20 23.50 1.30
CA ALA A 111 -22.65 23.43 1.24
C ALA A 111 -23.30 24.42 2.21
N GLY A 112 -22.83 24.49 3.46
CA GLY A 112 -23.31 25.48 4.42
C GLY A 112 -23.05 26.93 3.98
N PHE A 113 -21.86 27.21 3.44
CA PHE A 113 -21.55 28.53 2.89
C PHE A 113 -22.46 28.90 1.71
N ARG A 114 -22.69 27.96 0.78
CA ARG A 114 -23.61 28.13 -0.34
C ARG A 114 -25.00 28.49 0.16
N ASP A 115 -25.54 27.75 1.13
CA ASP A 115 -26.90 27.94 1.62
C ASP A 115 -27.09 29.30 2.30
N VAL A 116 -26.12 29.72 3.13
CA VAL A 116 -26.13 31.05 3.76
C VAL A 116 -26.04 32.16 2.70
N LEU A 117 -25.10 32.05 1.76
CA LEU A 117 -24.94 33.05 0.70
C LEU A 117 -26.19 33.16 -0.16
N ALA A 118 -26.81 32.03 -0.53
CA ALA A 118 -28.02 32.00 -1.32
C ALA A 118 -29.21 32.65 -0.60
N GLY A 119 -29.36 32.40 0.71
CA GLY A 119 -30.37 33.07 1.54
C GLY A 119 -30.19 34.59 1.62
N GLU A 120 -28.95 35.06 1.81
CA GLU A 120 -28.66 36.50 1.83
C GLU A 120 -28.87 37.16 0.45
N MET A 121 -28.47 36.49 -0.63
CA MET A 121 -28.73 36.97 -2.00
C MET A 121 -30.23 37.03 -2.30
N GLY A 122 -31.01 36.03 -1.88
CA GLY A 122 -32.46 36.00 -2.06
C GLY A 122 -33.20 37.14 -1.34
N ARG A 123 -32.63 37.66 -0.23
CA ARG A 123 -33.15 38.81 0.52
C ARG A 123 -32.68 40.15 -0.04
N ALA A 124 -31.39 40.25 -0.37
CA ALA A 124 -30.77 41.51 -0.80
C ALA A 124 -31.02 41.84 -2.28
N MET A 125 -31.23 40.82 -3.13
CA MET A 125 -31.38 40.95 -4.58
C MET A 125 -32.54 40.08 -5.09
N PRO A 126 -33.81 40.48 -4.87
CA PRO A 126 -34.98 39.70 -5.28
C PRO A 126 -35.04 39.41 -6.80
N GLU A 127 -34.47 40.29 -7.62
CA GLU A 127 -34.49 40.20 -9.08
C GLU A 127 -33.70 39.02 -9.66
N VAL A 128 -32.69 38.51 -8.94
CA VAL A 128 -31.86 37.36 -9.35
C VAL A 128 -32.23 36.07 -8.62
N ARG A 129 -33.27 36.09 -7.79
CA ARG A 129 -33.64 34.97 -6.93
C ARG A 129 -33.87 33.66 -7.68
N GLY A 130 -34.56 33.73 -8.83
CA GLY A 130 -34.80 32.57 -9.68
C GLY A 130 -33.50 31.93 -10.20
N ASP A 131 -32.46 32.74 -10.42
CA ASP A 131 -31.14 32.26 -10.88
C ASP A 131 -30.36 31.64 -9.71
N VAL A 132 -30.43 32.24 -8.53
CA VAL A 132 -29.83 31.72 -7.30
C VAL A 132 -30.42 30.36 -6.94
N VAL A 133 -31.75 30.20 -7.00
CA VAL A 133 -32.42 28.91 -6.78
C VAL A 133 -31.91 27.84 -7.75
N ARG A 134 -31.80 28.17 -9.05
CA ARG A 134 -31.26 27.24 -10.04
C ARG A 134 -29.82 26.83 -9.71
N ALA A 135 -28.97 27.76 -9.28
CA ALA A 135 -27.60 27.47 -8.91
C ALA A 135 -27.49 26.58 -7.65
N VAL A 136 -28.32 26.82 -6.64
CA VAL A 136 -28.37 26.00 -5.41
C VAL A 136 -28.79 24.56 -5.74
N VAL A 137 -29.87 24.39 -6.50
CA VAL A 137 -30.35 23.06 -6.89
C VAL A 137 -29.32 22.33 -7.77
N ALA A 138 -28.70 23.02 -8.72
CA ALA A 138 -27.66 22.44 -9.58
C ALA A 138 -26.41 22.01 -8.80
N THR A 139 -26.16 22.60 -7.64
CA THR A 139 -25.03 22.24 -6.75
C THR A 139 -25.46 21.32 -5.60
N GLY A 140 -26.66 20.74 -5.66
CA GLY A 140 -27.15 19.74 -4.70
C GLY A 140 -27.70 20.31 -3.39
N GLY A 141 -28.07 21.59 -3.37
CA GLY A 141 -28.77 22.23 -2.25
C GLY A 141 -30.29 22.25 -2.41
N ASP A 142 -30.99 22.61 -1.34
CA ASP A 142 -32.45 22.75 -1.33
C ASP A 142 -32.85 24.17 -1.75
N ALA A 143 -33.86 24.30 -2.62
CA ALA A 143 -34.41 25.60 -3.01
C ALA A 143 -34.99 26.39 -1.82
N SER A 144 -35.41 25.71 -0.75
CA SER A 144 -35.99 26.33 0.44
C SER A 144 -35.05 27.32 1.14
N VAL A 145 -33.73 27.19 0.96
CA VAL A 145 -32.71 28.05 1.60
C VAL A 145 -32.75 29.50 1.10
N VAL A 146 -33.34 29.75 -0.08
CA VAL A 146 -33.46 31.09 -0.67
C VAL A 146 -34.69 31.85 -0.10
N GLY A 147 -35.55 31.18 0.69
CA GLY A 147 -36.79 31.69 1.28
C GLY A 147 -38.00 31.59 0.34
N GLU A 148 -39.21 31.95 0.81
CA GLU A 148 -40.43 32.13 -0.02
C GLU A 148 -40.63 33.59 -0.48
N GLU A 149 -41.29 33.78 -1.63
CA GLU A 149 -41.74 35.11 -2.07
C GLU A 149 -42.82 35.59 -1.09
N GLY A 150 -42.56 36.69 -0.39
CA GLY A 150 -43.54 37.36 0.46
C GLY A 150 -44.54 38.16 -0.36
#